data_AF-A0A6H1RG80-F1
#
_entry.id   AF-A0A6H1RG80-F1
#
_cell.length_a   1.000
_cell.length_b   1.000
_cell.length_c   1.000
_cell.angle_alpha   90.00
_cell.angle_beta   90.00
_cell.angle_gamma   90.00
#
_symmetry.space_group_name_H-M   'P 1'
#
loop_
_entity.id
_entity.type
_entity.pdbx_description
1 polymer ?
#
loop_
_entity_poly.entity_id
_entity_poly.type
_entity_poly.pdbx_seq_one_letter_code
_entity_poly.pdbx_strand_id
1 'polypeptide(L)'
;MGCGPSRGFVSGRPAAAIPAGAPPHPRPREPGLFGVTLITPVPADHSPQARAGAGFDRTRFTIDFDREQATCPQGQTSSTWNPATQRGTDTIVITFATATCGPCPVREQCTTSRTRRRQITVHPRAVHEAQRAARADQETKDWQAKYALRAGVEGTIRQGIAVTDLRHARYRGLAKTHLQHVFSAVALNLIRLDAWWNGHPLDRTRTSHLTRLEHALAA
;
A
#
# COMPACT_ATOMS: atom_id res chain seq x y z
N MET A 1 17.04 58.52 21.98
CA MET A 1 17.54 57.14 21.72
C MET A 1 17.88 56.51 23.05
N GLY A 2 17.03 55.61 23.54
CA GLY A 2 17.22 54.91 24.81
C GLY A 2 16.37 53.65 24.82
N CYS A 3 16.87 52.59 24.20
CA CYS A 3 16.31 51.24 24.32
C CYS A 3 16.94 50.57 25.56
N GLY A 4 16.09 49.99 26.41
CA GLY A 4 16.43 49.61 27.78
C GLY A 4 17.03 48.22 27.98
N PRO A 5 17.12 47.75 29.23
CA PRO A 5 17.43 46.37 29.56
C PRO A 5 16.20 45.67 30.15
N SER A 6 15.59 44.76 29.39
CA SER A 6 14.60 43.82 29.91
C SER A 6 15.30 42.68 30.65
N ARG A 7 15.04 42.61 31.95
CA ARG A 7 15.50 41.56 32.87
C ARG A 7 14.92 40.20 32.48
N GLY A 8 15.76 39.18 32.55
CA GLY A 8 15.39 37.79 32.34
C GLY A 8 14.37 37.29 33.36
N PHE A 9 13.45 36.46 32.87
CA PHE A 9 12.58 35.63 33.70
C PHE A 9 12.75 34.19 33.25
N VAL A 10 13.53 33.43 34.01
CA VAL A 10 13.64 31.97 33.90
C VAL A 10 12.48 31.40 34.70
N SER A 11 11.47 30.85 34.02
CA SER A 11 10.40 30.07 34.63
C SER A 11 10.51 28.64 34.10
N GLY A 12 11.20 27.81 34.87
CA GLY A 12 11.17 26.36 34.69
C GLY A 12 9.80 25.84 35.12
N ARG A 13 9.01 25.38 34.15
CA ARG A 13 7.85 24.53 34.42
C ARG A 13 8.30 23.07 34.37
N PRO A 14 8.05 22.27 35.41
CA PRO A 14 8.34 20.84 35.38
C PRO A 14 7.47 20.14 34.31
N ALA A 15 8.08 19.19 33.61
CA ALA A 15 7.40 18.32 32.67
C ALA A 15 6.30 17.52 33.39
N ALA A 16 5.06 17.75 32.99
CA ALA A 16 3.93 16.95 33.47
C ALA A 16 4.11 15.50 32.99
N ALA A 17 4.05 14.56 33.93
CA ALA A 17 4.03 13.14 33.66
C ALA A 17 2.80 12.78 32.82
N ILE A 18 3.02 12.08 31.70
CA ILE A 18 1.95 11.51 30.87
C ILE A 18 1.38 10.33 31.65
N PRO A 19 0.07 10.29 31.97
CA PRO A 19 -0.52 9.15 32.66
C PRO A 19 -0.46 7.90 31.79
N ALA A 20 0.11 6.84 32.35
CA ALA A 20 0.10 5.50 31.79
C ALA A 20 -1.34 4.96 31.79
N GLY A 21 -1.99 5.02 30.64
CA GLY A 21 -3.37 4.54 30.51
C GLY A 21 -4.03 4.80 29.15
N ALA A 22 -3.26 4.93 28.07
CA ALA A 22 -3.85 4.90 26.73
C ALA A 22 -4.40 3.49 26.47
N PRO A 23 -5.67 3.33 26.05
CA PRO A 23 -6.19 2.03 25.67
C PRO A 23 -5.32 1.45 24.55
N PRO A 24 -5.05 0.13 24.54
CA PRO A 24 -4.29 -0.47 23.46
C PRO A 24 -4.97 -0.15 22.14
N HIS A 25 -4.18 0.39 21.22
CA HIS A 25 -4.48 0.60 19.82
C HIS A 25 -5.13 -0.67 19.24
N PRO A 26 -6.11 -0.54 18.33
CA PRO A 26 -6.74 -1.71 17.73
C PRO A 26 -5.68 -2.55 17.04
N ARG A 27 -5.51 -3.79 17.51
CA ARG A 27 -4.58 -4.77 16.94
C ARG A 27 -4.80 -4.86 15.42
N PRO A 28 -3.74 -5.04 14.61
CA PRO A 28 -3.91 -5.31 13.19
C PRO A 28 -4.91 -6.45 13.01
N ARG A 29 -5.98 -6.18 12.24
CA ARG A 29 -7.11 -7.11 12.03
C ARG A 29 -6.56 -8.43 11.49
N GLU A 30 -6.86 -9.52 12.18
CA GLU A 30 -6.54 -10.86 11.72
C GLU A 30 -7.20 -11.11 10.35
N PRO A 31 -6.46 -11.62 9.35
CA PRO A 31 -7.06 -12.10 8.12
C PRO A 31 -7.88 -13.36 8.44
N GLY A 32 -9.20 -13.25 8.46
CA GLY A 32 -10.05 -14.44 8.70
C GLY A 32 -11.42 -14.20 9.35
N LEU A 33 -11.74 -12.98 9.79
CA LEU A 33 -13.00 -12.66 10.48
C LEU A 33 -14.29 -13.10 9.76
N PHE A 34 -14.23 -13.37 8.45
CA PHE A 34 -15.38 -13.80 7.65
C PHE A 34 -15.15 -15.13 6.91
N GLY A 35 -14.07 -15.86 7.18
CA GLY A 35 -13.72 -17.08 6.43
C GLY A 35 -13.40 -16.82 4.95
N VAL A 36 -13.18 -15.57 4.56
CA VAL A 36 -12.85 -15.16 3.19
C VAL A 36 -11.37 -14.82 3.11
N THR A 37 -10.65 -15.51 2.23
CA THR A 37 -9.27 -15.14 1.88
C THR A 37 -9.28 -13.94 0.96
N LEU A 38 -8.66 -12.83 1.39
CA LEU A 38 -8.50 -11.65 0.57
C LEU A 38 -7.33 -11.83 -0.41
N ILE A 39 -7.62 -11.90 -1.70
CA ILE A 39 -6.61 -11.92 -2.76
C ILE A 39 -6.46 -10.50 -3.30
N THR A 40 -5.43 -9.80 -2.81
CA THR A 40 -5.05 -8.46 -3.28
C THR A 40 -3.55 -8.38 -3.46
N PRO A 41 -3.06 -7.77 -4.56
CA PRO A 41 -1.65 -7.60 -4.76
C PRO A 41 -1.10 -6.68 -3.67
N VAL A 42 0.09 -7.00 -3.19
CA VAL A 42 0.84 -6.11 -2.32
C VAL A 42 1.54 -5.12 -3.24
N PRO A 43 1.24 -3.81 -3.15
CA PRO A 43 1.84 -2.83 -4.04
C PRO A 43 3.36 -2.92 -4.06
N ALA A 44 3.95 -2.70 -5.25
CA ALA A 44 5.38 -2.59 -5.38
C ALA A 44 5.92 -1.44 -4.50
N ASP A 45 7.18 -1.55 -4.07
CA ASP A 45 7.84 -0.44 -3.40
C ASP A 45 8.05 0.69 -4.42
N HIS A 46 7.34 1.80 -4.21
CA HIS A 46 7.42 2.97 -5.09
C HIS A 46 8.33 4.06 -4.53
N SER A 47 9.12 3.77 -3.48
CA SER A 47 10.09 4.72 -2.96
C SER A 47 11.10 5.15 -4.04
N PRO A 48 11.66 6.38 -3.96
CA PRO A 48 12.69 6.81 -4.89
C PRO A 48 13.87 5.84 -5.01
N GLN A 49 14.23 5.17 -3.90
CA GLN A 49 15.30 4.18 -3.88
C GLN A 49 14.94 2.90 -4.64
N ALA A 50 13.69 2.43 -4.56
CA ALA A 50 13.20 1.31 -5.35
C ALA A 50 13.05 1.65 -6.84
N ARG A 51 12.62 2.88 -7.16
CA ARG A 51 12.47 3.35 -8.55
C ARG A 51 13.79 3.57 -9.28
N ALA A 52 14.86 3.90 -8.54
CA ALA A 52 16.17 4.16 -9.14
C ALA A 52 16.83 2.90 -9.72
N GLY A 53 16.37 1.68 -9.38
CA GLY A 53 16.90 0.40 -9.88
C GLY A 53 18.32 0.05 -9.41
N ALA A 54 19.10 1.04 -9.00
CA ALA A 54 20.45 0.93 -8.46
C ALA A 54 20.57 1.35 -6.99
N GLY A 55 19.47 1.78 -6.36
CA GLY A 55 19.44 2.19 -4.97
C GLY A 55 19.23 1.03 -4.00
N PHE A 56 19.77 1.13 -2.79
CA PHE A 56 19.45 0.17 -1.72
C PHE A 56 18.05 0.46 -1.17
N ASP A 57 17.06 -0.15 -1.82
CA ASP A 57 15.67 -0.19 -1.35
C ASP A 57 15.56 -0.94 -0.01
N ARG A 58 14.37 -0.91 0.60
CA ARG A 58 14.13 -1.52 1.92
C ARG A 58 14.31 -3.04 1.94
N THR A 59 14.08 -3.72 0.81
CA THR A 59 14.19 -5.20 0.69
C THR A 59 15.64 -5.68 0.75
N ARG A 60 16.60 -4.80 0.46
CA ARG A 60 18.03 -5.09 0.58
C ARG A 60 18.53 -5.13 2.04
N PHE A 61 17.74 -4.67 3.01
CA PHE A 61 18.10 -4.68 4.42
C PHE A 61 17.58 -5.95 5.08
N THR A 62 18.44 -6.63 5.85
CA THR A 62 18.03 -7.79 6.64
C THR A 62 17.51 -7.31 7.99
N ILE A 63 16.27 -7.66 8.32
CA ILE A 63 15.61 -7.23 9.56
C ILE A 63 15.57 -8.43 10.53
N ASP A 64 16.29 -8.30 11.64
CA ASP A 64 16.25 -9.22 12.77
C ASP A 64 15.32 -8.64 13.83
N PHE A 65 14.10 -9.16 13.90
CA PHE A 65 13.10 -8.72 14.87
C PHE A 65 13.34 -9.29 16.28
N ASP A 66 14.16 -10.34 16.42
CA ASP A 66 14.46 -10.95 17.73
C ASP A 66 15.52 -10.12 18.47
N ARG A 67 16.48 -9.59 17.72
CA ARG A 67 17.52 -8.69 18.23
C ARG A 67 17.21 -7.21 18.08
N GLU A 68 16.03 -6.89 17.54
CA GLU A 68 15.61 -5.52 17.22
C GLU A 68 16.68 -4.74 16.43
N GLN A 69 17.20 -5.38 15.38
CA GLN A 69 18.33 -4.86 14.61
C GLN A 69 18.11 -5.03 13.11
N ALA A 70 18.51 -4.03 12.32
CA ALA A 70 18.60 -4.15 10.87
C ALA A 70 20.07 -4.14 10.43
N THR A 71 20.39 -4.98 9.45
CA THR A 71 21.71 -5.03 8.82
C THR A 71 21.61 -4.52 7.39
N CYS A 72 22.47 -3.57 7.05
CA CYS A 72 22.52 -3.01 5.70
C CYS A 72 23.32 -3.94 4.74
N PRO A 73 23.20 -3.74 3.42
CA PRO A 73 23.94 -4.50 2.40
C PRO A 73 25.47 -4.44 2.52
N GLN A 74 25.99 -3.45 3.24
CA GLN A 74 27.42 -3.29 3.54
C GLN A 74 27.82 -3.92 4.89
N GLY A 75 26.94 -4.73 5.49
CA GLY A 75 27.19 -5.46 6.73
C GLY A 75 27.08 -4.63 8.02
N GLN A 76 26.72 -3.34 7.92
CA GLN A 76 26.61 -2.46 9.10
C GLN A 76 25.25 -2.59 9.77
N THR A 77 25.23 -2.57 11.10
CA THR A 77 24.01 -2.70 11.90
C THR A 77 23.38 -1.35 12.25
N SER A 78 22.07 -1.36 12.49
CA SER A 78 21.32 -0.18 12.93
C SER A 78 21.75 0.27 14.32
N SER A 79 21.65 1.59 14.57
CA SER A 79 21.94 2.20 15.87
C SER A 79 20.70 2.36 16.75
N THR A 80 19.51 2.46 16.15
CA THR A 80 18.26 2.62 16.89
C THR A 80 17.15 1.78 16.29
N TRP A 81 16.26 1.28 17.14
CA TRP A 81 15.05 0.59 16.78
C TRP A 81 13.90 1.16 17.61
N ASN A 82 13.00 1.90 16.96
CA ASN A 82 11.95 2.64 17.67
C ASN A 82 10.57 2.25 17.12
N PRO A 83 9.77 1.51 17.90
CA PRO A 83 8.35 1.37 17.62
C PRO A 83 7.68 2.75 17.57
N ALA A 84 6.87 2.99 16.55
CA ALA A 84 6.22 4.27 16.32
C ALA A 84 4.90 4.08 15.58
N THR A 85 3.98 5.03 15.74
CA THR A 85 2.74 5.07 14.95
C THR A 85 2.85 6.16 13.90
N GLN A 86 2.71 5.80 12.63
CA GLN A 86 2.70 6.74 11.51
C GLN A 86 1.35 6.70 10.81
N ARG A 87 0.66 7.84 10.73
CA ARG A 87 -0.67 7.96 10.08
C ARG A 87 -1.68 6.92 10.61
N GLY A 88 -1.65 6.66 11.91
CA GLY A 88 -2.53 5.69 12.57
C GLY A 88 -2.17 4.21 12.32
N THR A 89 -1.01 3.93 11.73
CA THR A 89 -0.51 2.57 11.49
C THR A 89 0.73 2.31 12.33
N ASP A 90 0.80 1.15 12.99
CA ASP A 90 1.98 0.75 13.73
C ASP A 90 3.14 0.42 12.78
N THR A 91 4.31 0.95 13.15
CA THR A 91 5.54 0.89 12.37
C THR A 91 6.73 0.80 13.32
N ILE A 92 7.88 0.45 12.75
CA ILE A 92 9.16 0.47 13.45
C ILE A 92 10.09 1.34 12.62
N VAL A 93 10.59 2.41 13.23
CA VAL A 93 11.55 3.32 12.62
C VAL A 93 12.95 2.89 13.05
N ILE A 94 13.74 2.46 12.07
CA ILE A 94 15.09 1.97 12.27
C ILE A 94 16.06 2.97 11.66
N THR A 95 17.05 3.39 12.44
CA THR A 95 18.03 4.39 12.02
C THR A 95 19.43 3.82 12.09
N PHE A 96 20.24 4.17 11.09
CA PHE A 96 21.68 3.87 11.07
C PHE A 96 22.47 5.09 11.53
N ALA A 97 23.60 4.87 12.20
CA ALA A 97 24.41 5.96 12.74
C ALA A 97 25.00 6.82 11.62
N THR A 98 25.01 8.14 11.80
CA THR A 98 25.68 9.07 10.86
C THR A 98 27.18 8.80 10.77
N ALA A 99 27.81 8.37 11.87
CA ALA A 99 29.23 7.99 11.88
C ALA A 99 29.54 6.80 10.96
N THR A 100 28.58 5.90 10.77
CA THR A 100 28.70 4.72 9.89
C THR A 100 28.27 5.03 8.46
N CYS A 101 27.15 5.74 8.29
CA CYS A 101 26.64 6.09 6.96
C CYS A 101 27.41 7.22 6.28
N GLY A 102 27.97 8.15 7.05
CA GLY A 102 28.71 9.32 6.56
C GLY A 102 29.90 8.96 5.66
N PRO A 103 30.84 8.12 6.13
CA PRO A 103 32.01 7.69 5.34
C PRO A 103 31.71 6.53 4.37
N CYS A 104 30.45 6.08 4.27
CA CYS A 104 30.10 4.91 3.45
C CYS A 104 30.32 5.21 1.94
N PRO A 105 31.08 4.38 1.21
CA PRO A 105 31.40 4.64 -0.19
C PRO A 105 30.18 4.58 -1.11
N VAL A 106 29.15 3.80 -0.73
CA VAL A 106 27.90 3.64 -1.50
C VAL A 106 26.76 4.53 -0.99
N ARG A 107 27.07 5.56 -0.21
CA ARG A 107 26.07 6.43 0.43
C ARG A 107 25.12 7.08 -0.56
N GLU A 108 25.62 7.54 -1.70
CA GLU A 108 24.82 8.22 -2.71
C GLU A 108 23.76 7.31 -3.36
N GLN A 109 24.05 6.00 -3.43
CA GLN A 109 23.10 4.97 -3.85
C GLN A 109 22.14 4.58 -2.71
N CYS A 110 22.52 4.79 -1.45
CA CYS A 110 21.78 4.36 -0.27
C CYS A 110 20.78 5.40 0.26
N THR A 111 21.16 6.68 0.33
CA THR A 111 20.34 7.74 0.92
C THR A 111 20.66 9.12 0.35
N THR A 112 19.61 9.90 0.08
CA THR A 112 19.71 11.33 -0.29
C THR A 112 19.49 12.26 0.90
N SER A 113 19.42 11.71 2.12
CA SER A 113 19.14 12.49 3.33
C SER A 113 20.21 13.53 3.65
N ARG A 114 19.78 14.76 3.96
CA ARG A 114 20.64 15.86 4.42
C ARG A 114 21.37 15.55 5.73
N THR A 115 20.79 14.71 6.59
CA THR A 115 21.41 14.29 7.86
C THR A 115 22.47 13.20 7.70
N ARG A 116 22.80 12.82 6.46
CA ARG A 116 23.83 11.83 6.08
C ARG A 116 23.69 10.46 6.74
N ARG A 117 22.48 10.13 7.22
CA ARG A 117 22.12 8.82 7.77
C ARG A 117 20.99 8.18 6.97
N ARG A 118 20.94 6.84 6.99
CA ARG A 118 19.82 6.07 6.47
C ARG A 118 18.80 5.84 7.58
N GLN A 119 17.53 6.05 7.25
CA GLN A 119 16.40 5.67 8.08
C GLN A 119 15.49 4.80 7.22
N ILE A 120 15.05 3.67 7.76
CA ILE A 120 14.07 2.79 7.14
C ILE A 120 12.88 2.63 8.09
N THR A 121 11.69 2.56 7.53
CA THR A 121 10.47 2.26 8.29
C THR A 121 9.98 0.89 7.85
N VAL A 122 9.79 -0.02 8.79
CA VAL A 122 9.24 -1.36 8.56
C VAL A 122 7.92 -1.51 9.31
N HIS A 123 7.10 -2.48 8.91
CA HIS A 123 5.93 -2.87 9.69
C HIS A 123 6.33 -3.82 10.83
N PRO A 124 5.50 -3.94 11.89
CA PRO A 124 5.66 -4.98 12.90
C PRO A 124 5.77 -6.38 12.30
N ARG A 125 6.43 -7.30 13.02
CA ARG A 125 6.81 -8.64 12.55
C ARG A 125 5.69 -9.35 11.78
N ALA A 126 4.52 -9.51 12.39
CA ALA A 126 3.39 -10.22 11.78
C ALA A 126 2.97 -9.64 10.41
N VAL A 127 2.91 -8.30 10.30
CA VAL A 127 2.54 -7.63 9.05
C VAL A 127 3.69 -7.70 8.04
N HIS A 128 4.93 -7.56 8.49
CA HIS A 128 6.11 -7.68 7.63
C HIS A 128 6.22 -9.07 7.01
N GLU A 129 6.06 -10.13 7.82
CA GLU A 129 6.07 -11.52 7.37
C GLU A 129 4.90 -11.82 6.43
N ALA A 130 3.69 -11.34 6.76
CA ALA A 130 2.53 -11.49 5.89
C ALA A 130 2.73 -10.80 4.53
N GLN A 131 3.31 -9.59 4.50
CA GLN A 131 3.62 -8.91 3.25
C GLN A 131 4.69 -9.66 2.45
N ARG A 132 5.72 -10.22 3.10
CA ARG A 132 6.77 -10.99 2.45
C ARG A 132 6.22 -12.29 1.84
N ALA A 133 5.41 -13.04 2.59
CA ALA A 133 4.74 -14.24 2.11
C ALA A 133 3.83 -13.92 0.91
N ALA A 134 2.97 -12.90 1.04
CA ALA A 134 2.07 -12.50 -0.04
C ALA A 134 2.80 -12.04 -1.31
N ARG A 135 3.99 -11.43 -1.19
CA ARG A 135 4.84 -11.08 -2.35
C ARG A 135 5.40 -12.32 -3.03
N ALA A 136 5.89 -13.30 -2.27
CA ALA A 136 6.35 -14.57 -2.82
C ALA A 136 5.21 -15.32 -3.53
N ASP A 137 4.01 -15.33 -2.94
CA ASP A 137 2.84 -15.94 -3.55
C ASP A 137 2.46 -15.26 -4.88
N GLN A 138 2.55 -13.93 -4.97
CA GLN A 138 2.24 -13.15 -6.18
C GLN A 138 3.10 -13.50 -7.39
N GLU A 139 4.32 -14.01 -7.18
CA GLU A 139 5.20 -14.45 -8.26
C GLU A 139 4.78 -15.80 -8.84
N THR A 140 3.91 -16.55 -8.15
CA THR A 140 3.43 -17.85 -8.63
C THR A 140 2.38 -17.70 -9.74
N LYS A 141 2.43 -18.62 -10.72
CA LYS A 141 1.44 -18.69 -11.81
C LYS A 141 0.03 -18.92 -11.29
N ASP A 142 -0.12 -19.72 -10.23
CA ASP A 142 -1.42 -20.02 -9.62
C ASP A 142 -2.06 -18.79 -9.01
N TRP A 143 -1.27 -17.96 -8.31
CA TRP A 143 -1.76 -16.68 -7.79
C TRP A 143 -2.16 -15.74 -8.93
N GLN A 144 -1.33 -15.64 -9.97
CA GLN A 144 -1.62 -14.79 -11.14
C GLN A 144 -2.91 -15.24 -11.86
N ALA A 145 -3.11 -16.54 -12.04
CA ALA A 145 -4.33 -17.09 -12.62
C ALA A 145 -5.57 -16.80 -11.76
N LYS A 146 -5.48 -16.99 -10.43
CA LYS A 146 -6.54 -16.63 -9.49
C LYS A 146 -6.85 -15.13 -9.52
N TYR A 147 -5.81 -14.29 -9.56
CA TYR A 147 -5.96 -12.84 -9.62
C TYR A 147 -6.54 -12.36 -10.96
N ALA A 148 -6.21 -13.01 -12.07
CA ALA A 148 -6.73 -12.68 -13.40
C ALA A 148 -8.26 -12.77 -13.48
N LEU A 149 -8.89 -13.67 -12.70
CA LEU A 149 -10.35 -13.75 -12.59
C LEU A 149 -10.99 -12.43 -12.13
N ARG A 150 -10.25 -11.59 -11.39
CA ARG A 150 -10.71 -10.26 -10.94
C ARG A 150 -10.93 -9.29 -12.11
N ALA A 151 -10.16 -9.39 -13.19
CA ALA A 151 -10.31 -8.49 -14.34
C ALA A 151 -11.74 -8.53 -14.92
N GLY A 152 -12.38 -9.70 -14.88
CA GLY A 152 -13.78 -9.86 -15.29
C GLY A 152 -14.78 -9.08 -14.42
N VAL A 153 -14.48 -8.83 -13.14
CA VAL A 153 -15.37 -8.12 -12.21
C VAL A 153 -15.49 -6.65 -12.57
N GLU A 154 -14.38 -5.97 -12.90
CA GLU A 154 -14.40 -4.55 -13.26
C GLU A 154 -15.16 -4.33 -14.59
N GLY A 155 -14.97 -5.23 -15.56
CA GLY A 155 -15.77 -5.24 -16.79
C GLY A 155 -17.26 -5.44 -16.52
N THR A 156 -17.61 -6.33 -15.58
CA THR A 156 -19.02 -6.55 -15.14
C THR A 156 -19.63 -5.29 -14.53
N ILE A 157 -18.91 -4.64 -13.62
CA ILE A 157 -19.36 -3.41 -12.97
C ILE A 157 -19.58 -2.33 -14.02
N ARG A 158 -18.65 -2.18 -14.96
CA ARG A 158 -18.77 -1.21 -16.06
C ARG A 158 -19.99 -1.50 -16.93
N GLN A 159 -20.23 -2.76 -17.28
CA GLN A 159 -21.40 -3.18 -18.04
C GLN A 159 -22.70 -2.88 -17.28
N GLY A 160 -22.76 -3.18 -15.98
CA GLY A 160 -23.90 -2.86 -15.13
C GLY A 160 -24.21 -1.37 -15.07
N ILE A 161 -23.18 -0.52 -14.95
CA ILE A 161 -23.35 0.94 -15.00
C ILE A 161 -23.89 1.37 -16.37
N ALA A 162 -23.33 0.85 -17.47
CA ALA A 162 -23.66 1.28 -18.83
C ALA A 162 -25.04 0.80 -19.31
N VAL A 163 -25.47 -0.40 -18.91
CA VAL A 163 -26.69 -1.04 -19.42
C VAL A 163 -27.88 -0.85 -18.47
N THR A 164 -27.64 -0.91 -17.16
CA THR A 164 -28.73 -0.98 -16.16
C THR A 164 -28.84 0.26 -15.27
N ASP A 165 -27.97 1.25 -15.48
CA ASP A 165 -27.95 2.51 -14.72
C ASP A 165 -27.84 2.30 -13.19
N LEU A 166 -26.96 1.36 -12.77
CA LEU A 166 -26.75 0.99 -11.36
C LEU A 166 -26.36 2.16 -10.44
N ARG A 167 -25.97 3.32 -10.99
CA ARG A 167 -25.63 4.50 -10.20
C ARG A 167 -26.85 5.21 -9.63
N HIS A 168 -28.05 4.93 -10.16
CA HIS A 168 -29.28 5.58 -9.73
C HIS A 168 -30.29 4.57 -9.21
N ALA A 169 -30.66 4.72 -7.94
CA ALA A 169 -31.79 4.00 -7.37
C ALA A 169 -33.09 4.67 -7.86
N ARG A 170 -33.80 4.01 -8.77
CA ARG A 170 -35.07 4.52 -9.33
C ARG A 170 -36.19 4.50 -8.29
N TYR A 171 -36.07 3.61 -7.31
CA TYR A 171 -37.03 3.44 -6.24
C TYR A 171 -36.44 3.81 -4.88
N ARG A 172 -37.29 4.34 -4.00
CA ARG A 172 -36.94 4.64 -2.61
C ARG A 172 -37.20 3.43 -1.70
N GLY A 173 -36.26 3.16 -0.79
CA GLY A 173 -36.33 2.10 0.20
C GLY A 173 -35.57 0.83 -0.20
N LEU A 174 -34.86 0.22 0.77
CA LEU A 174 -33.92 -0.88 0.56
C LEU A 174 -34.53 -2.09 -0.16
N ALA A 175 -35.77 -2.47 0.15
CA ALA A 175 -36.43 -3.61 -0.47
C ALA A 175 -36.64 -3.40 -1.99
N LYS A 176 -37.07 -2.21 -2.41
CA LYS A 176 -37.29 -1.88 -3.82
C LYS A 176 -35.98 -1.72 -4.58
N THR A 177 -34.96 -1.13 -3.94
CA THR A 177 -33.60 -1.03 -4.50
C THR A 177 -32.97 -2.42 -4.66
N HIS A 178 -33.15 -3.32 -3.70
CA HIS A 178 -32.68 -4.70 -3.80
C HIS A 178 -33.32 -5.40 -5.01
N LEU A 179 -34.64 -5.28 -5.19
CA LEU A 179 -35.33 -5.84 -6.35
C LEU A 179 -34.80 -5.26 -7.68
N GLN A 180 -34.56 -3.95 -7.75
CA GLN A 180 -33.93 -3.31 -8.92
C GLN A 180 -32.55 -3.92 -9.22
N HIS A 181 -31.72 -4.15 -8.20
CA HIS A 181 -30.40 -4.76 -8.39
C HIS A 181 -30.49 -6.23 -8.83
N VAL A 182 -31.45 -7.00 -8.31
CA VAL A 182 -31.69 -8.38 -8.76
C VAL A 182 -32.06 -8.41 -10.25
N PHE A 183 -33.00 -7.57 -10.69
CA PHE A 183 -33.35 -7.49 -12.12
C PHE A 183 -32.18 -7.02 -12.99
N SER A 184 -31.37 -6.08 -12.49
CA SER A 184 -30.17 -5.64 -13.19
C SER A 184 -29.16 -6.77 -13.36
N ALA A 185 -28.93 -7.59 -12.33
CA ALA A 185 -28.06 -8.75 -12.38
C ALA A 185 -28.58 -9.82 -13.36
N VAL A 186 -29.90 -10.09 -13.35
CA VAL A 186 -30.55 -11.01 -14.29
C VAL A 186 -30.34 -10.53 -15.74
N ALA A 187 -30.60 -9.25 -16.02
CA ALA A 187 -30.40 -8.68 -17.36
C ALA A 187 -28.95 -8.81 -17.83
N LEU A 188 -27.97 -8.53 -16.97
CA LEU A 188 -26.55 -8.70 -17.30
C LEU A 188 -26.20 -10.16 -17.59
N ASN A 189 -26.72 -11.11 -16.82
CA ASN A 189 -26.50 -12.54 -17.07
C ASN A 189 -27.08 -12.99 -18.41
N LEU A 190 -28.28 -12.53 -18.76
CA LEU A 190 -28.90 -12.84 -20.05
C LEU A 190 -28.09 -12.30 -21.24
N ILE A 191 -27.65 -11.04 -21.17
CA ILE A 191 -26.80 -10.43 -22.22
C ILE A 191 -25.48 -11.21 -22.36
N ARG A 192 -24.91 -11.68 -21.25
CA ARG A 192 -23.66 -12.44 -21.26
C ARG A 192 -23.79 -13.83 -21.83
N LEU A 193 -24.87 -14.51 -21.47
CA LEU A 193 -25.22 -15.81 -22.02
C LEU A 193 -25.46 -15.72 -23.52
N ASP A 194 -26.22 -14.72 -23.97
CA ASP A 194 -26.46 -14.45 -25.39
C ASP A 194 -25.14 -14.19 -26.15
N ALA A 195 -24.27 -13.33 -25.62
CA ALA A 195 -22.97 -13.07 -26.23
C ALA A 195 -22.11 -14.34 -26.32
N TRP A 196 -22.13 -15.18 -25.28
CA TRP A 196 -21.39 -16.45 -25.27
C TRP A 196 -21.93 -17.43 -26.32
N TRP A 197 -23.25 -17.62 -26.39
CA TRP A 197 -23.89 -18.51 -27.37
C TRP A 197 -23.63 -18.10 -28.81
N ASN A 198 -23.55 -16.79 -29.07
CA ASN A 198 -23.34 -16.25 -30.41
C ASN A 198 -21.86 -15.94 -30.74
N GLY A 199 -20.92 -16.34 -29.86
CA GLY A 199 -19.49 -16.12 -30.08
C GLY A 199 -19.06 -14.64 -30.08
N HIS A 200 -19.86 -13.75 -29.47
CA HIS A 200 -19.52 -12.34 -29.32
C HIS A 200 -18.58 -12.14 -28.12
N PRO A 201 -17.37 -11.59 -28.30
CA PRO A 201 -16.45 -11.34 -27.20
C PRO A 201 -17.04 -10.28 -26.25
N LEU A 202 -17.20 -10.66 -24.97
CA LEU A 202 -17.65 -9.79 -23.89
C LEU A 202 -16.58 -8.78 -23.45
N ASP A 203 -15.31 -9.15 -23.65
CA ASP A 203 -14.18 -8.28 -23.41
C ASP A 203 -13.91 -7.46 -24.68
N ARG A 204 -14.51 -6.27 -24.75
CA ARG A 204 -13.97 -5.23 -25.62
C ARG A 204 -12.82 -4.60 -24.85
N THR A 205 -11.60 -5.05 -25.11
CA THR A 205 -10.40 -4.27 -24.78
C THR A 205 -10.62 -2.87 -25.33
N ARG A 206 -10.85 -1.92 -24.43
CA ARG A 206 -11.05 -0.52 -24.82
C ARG A 206 -9.71 -0.01 -25.31
N THR A 207 -9.47 -0.07 -26.61
CA THR A 207 -8.39 0.68 -27.25
C THR A 207 -8.71 2.16 -27.08
N SER A 208 -7.86 2.88 -26.36
CA SER A 208 -7.98 4.34 -26.28
C SER A 208 -7.79 4.94 -27.68
N HIS A 209 -8.30 6.16 -27.91
CA HIS A 209 -8.06 6.86 -29.17
C HIS A 209 -6.56 7.00 -29.47
N LEU A 210 -5.73 7.17 -28.44
CA LEU A 210 -4.27 7.22 -28.56
C LEU A 210 -3.67 5.87 -28.99
N THR A 211 -4.08 4.77 -28.36
CA THR A 211 -3.63 3.42 -28.72
C THR A 211 -4.00 3.07 -30.17
N ARG A 212 -5.18 3.50 -30.62
CA ARG A 212 -5.59 3.38 -32.03
C ARG A 212 -4.71 4.19 -32.99
N LEU A 213 -4.28 5.38 -32.57
CA LEU A 213 -3.42 6.26 -33.35
C LEU A 213 -1.99 5.70 -33.44
N GLU A 214 -1.48 5.15 -32.34
CA GLU A 214 -0.17 4.47 -32.28
C GLU A 214 -0.12 3.26 -33.21
N HIS A 215 -1.15 2.41 -33.19
CA HIS A 215 -1.26 1.29 -34.14
C HIS A 215 -1.35 1.74 -35.60
N ALA A 216 -1.98 2.88 -35.88
CA ALA A 216 -2.11 3.41 -37.24
C ALA A 216 -0.81 4.06 -37.75
N LEU A 217 0.07 4.55 -36.86
CA LEU A 217 1.38 5.10 -37.21
C LEU A 217 2.47 4.03 -37.33
N ALA A 218 2.25 2.86 -36.72
CA ALA A 218 3.18 1.71 -36.75
C ALA A 218 2.90 0.71 -37.87
N ALA A 219 1.87 0.94 -38.70
CA ALA A 219 1.49 0.14 -39.87
C ALA A 219 1.82 0.89 -41.16
#